data_AF-A0A2E8KQT2-F1
#
_entry.id   AF-A0A2E8KQT2-F1
#
_cell.length_a   1.000
_cell.length_b   1.000
_cell.length_c   1.000
_cell.angle_alpha   90.00
_cell.angle_beta   90.00
_cell.angle_gamma   90.00
#
_symmetry.space_group_name_H-M   'P 1'
#
loop_
_entity.id
_entity.type
_entity.pdbx_description
1 polymer ?
#
loop_
_entity_poly.entity_id
_entity_poly.type
_entity_poly.pdbx_seq_one_letter_code
_entity_poly.pdbx_strand_id
1 'polypeptide(L)'
;MSGRTSQELSYYKGELPVYEASSKFSGENFMRSLLSNFLYSCLIMSFGLVLVQYSWATDWPTFRGSDRTGIAPDTNLLEAWPEDGPKLVWRSKGAGRGYASLALVGDRIFTLGDGPSTASDA
;
A
#
# COMPACT_ATOMS: atom_id res chain seq x y z
N MET A 1 10.76 -44.78 75.12
CA MET A 1 9.48 -44.12 75.44
C MET A 1 9.79 -42.64 75.64
N SER A 2 10.01 -41.83 74.59
CA SER A 2 9.04 -41.11 73.74
C SER A 2 7.89 -40.45 74.50
N GLY A 3 7.85 -39.10 74.53
CA GLY A 3 6.69 -38.31 74.95
C GLY A 3 7.00 -36.84 75.29
N ARG A 4 6.94 -35.96 74.28
CA ARG A 4 7.12 -34.48 74.26
C ARG A 4 6.49 -33.67 75.42
N THR A 5 7.10 -32.52 75.70
CA THR A 5 6.50 -31.17 75.93
C THR A 5 7.69 -30.19 76.13
N SER A 6 7.78 -28.94 75.70
CA SER A 6 6.97 -27.98 74.95
C SER A 6 8.02 -26.99 74.38
N GLN A 7 8.14 -26.78 73.07
CA GLN A 7 7.55 -25.60 72.43
C GLN A 7 7.13 -24.51 73.42
N GLU A 8 8.05 -23.62 73.77
CA GLU A 8 7.79 -22.19 73.94
C GLU A 8 9.12 -21.46 74.15
N LEU A 9 9.19 -20.25 73.62
CA LEU A 9 10.28 -19.27 73.75
C LEU A 9 11.39 -19.33 72.70
N SER A 10 11.35 -18.29 71.87
CA SER A 10 12.42 -17.72 71.04
C SER A 10 12.59 -18.34 69.64
N TYR A 11 11.58 -18.47 68.78
CA TYR A 11 10.62 -17.48 68.26
C TYR A 11 11.14 -16.09 67.82
N TYR A 12 12.38 -15.67 68.12
CA TYR A 12 12.89 -14.35 67.63
C TYR A 12 14.41 -14.29 67.41
N LYS A 13 14.94 -15.18 66.57
CA LYS A 13 16.23 -14.93 65.90
C LYS A 13 16.11 -15.31 64.43
N GLY A 14 15.22 -14.59 63.74
CA GLY A 14 15.10 -14.66 62.30
C GLY A 14 16.31 -13.98 61.68
N GLU A 15 17.22 -14.77 61.12
CA GLU A 15 18.13 -14.31 60.09
C GLU A 15 17.28 -14.05 58.85
N LEU A 16 17.13 -12.78 58.46
CA LEU A 16 16.44 -12.41 57.23
C LEU A 16 17.22 -13.05 56.06
N PRO A 17 16.57 -13.79 55.16
CA PRO A 17 17.24 -14.24 53.95
C PRO A 17 17.65 -12.99 53.18
N VAL A 18 18.96 -12.81 53.03
CA VAL A 18 19.52 -11.85 52.08
C VAL A 18 18.99 -12.28 50.72
N TYR A 19 18.01 -11.53 50.19
CA TYR A 19 17.51 -11.75 48.86
C TYR A 19 18.65 -11.38 47.91
N GLU A 20 19.36 -12.38 47.41
CA GLU A 20 20.27 -12.20 46.31
C GLU A 20 19.40 -11.92 45.08
N ALA A 21 19.22 -10.63 44.77
CA ALA A 21 18.47 -10.18 43.60
C ALA A 21 19.19 -10.71 42.34
N SER A 22 18.78 -11.89 41.89
CA SER A 22 19.37 -12.53 40.73
C SER A 22 19.18 -11.63 39.51
N SER A 23 20.32 -11.16 39.02
CA SER A 23 20.57 -10.30 37.87
C SER A 23 20.14 -10.96 36.55
N LYS A 24 18.83 -11.07 36.29
CA LYS A 24 18.34 -11.67 35.04
C LYS A 24 17.46 -10.76 34.18
N PHE A 25 17.50 -9.45 34.39
CA PHE A 25 17.22 -8.54 33.30
C PHE A 25 18.53 -8.24 32.56
N SER A 26 19.00 -9.21 31.76
CA SER A 26 20.13 -8.97 30.87
C SER A 26 19.67 -7.99 29.78
N GLY A 27 20.24 -6.78 29.79
CA GLY A 27 19.99 -5.75 28.78
C GLY A 27 20.20 -6.24 27.34
N GLU A 28 20.90 -7.35 27.15
CA GLU A 28 21.05 -8.01 25.85
C GLU A 28 19.72 -8.50 25.28
N ASN A 29 18.83 -9.08 26.10
CA ASN A 29 17.51 -9.54 25.64
C ASN A 29 16.59 -8.36 25.31
N PHE A 30 16.72 -7.27 26.09
CA PHE A 30 15.99 -6.03 25.87
C PHE A 30 16.44 -5.31 24.59
N MET A 31 17.75 -5.18 24.38
CA MET A 31 18.32 -4.59 23.16
C MET A 31 18.04 -5.46 21.93
N ARG A 32 18.11 -6.78 22.03
CA ARG A 32 17.74 -7.70 20.93
C ARG A 32 16.27 -7.58 20.54
N SER A 33 15.37 -7.42 21.50
CA SER A 33 13.94 -7.23 21.24
C SER A 33 13.66 -5.86 20.60
N LEU A 34 14.31 -4.79 21.07
CA LEU A 34 14.21 -3.46 20.47
C LEU A 34 14.74 -3.43 19.04
N LEU A 35 15.92 -4.01 18.80
CA LEU A 35 16.53 -4.09 17.47
C LEU A 35 15.69 -4.96 16.53
N SER A 36 15.15 -6.08 17.00
CA SER A 36 14.29 -6.96 16.19
C SER A 36 12.98 -6.27 15.80
N ASN A 37 12.30 -5.61 16.74
CA ASN A 37 11.06 -4.87 16.46
C ASN A 37 11.30 -3.69 15.53
N PHE A 38 12.43 -2.99 15.68
CA PHE A 38 12.82 -1.92 14.78
C PHE A 38 13.07 -2.45 13.37
N LEU A 39 13.84 -3.54 13.23
CA LEU A 39 14.10 -4.19 11.95
C LEU A 39 12.80 -4.70 11.30
N TYR A 40 11.89 -5.31 12.05
CA TYR A 40 10.57 -5.72 11.54
C TYR A 40 9.71 -4.54 11.10
N SER A 41 9.75 -3.42 11.83
CA SER A 41 9.02 -2.20 11.44
C SER A 41 9.58 -1.56 10.17
N CYS A 42 10.91 -1.52 10.01
CA CYS A 42 11.57 -1.09 8.77
C CYS A 42 11.21 -2.02 7.61
N LEU A 43 11.16 -3.33 7.85
CA LEU A 43 10.86 -4.32 6.82
C LEU A 43 9.39 -4.19 6.35
N ILE A 44 8.44 -4.03 7.27
CA ILE A 44 7.02 -3.79 6.95
C ILE A 44 6.84 -2.45 6.22
N MET A 45 7.52 -1.38 6.64
CA MET A 45 7.42 -0.06 6.00
C MET A 45 8.03 -0.07 4.59
N SER A 46 9.12 -0.81 4.39
CA SER A 46 9.72 -1.00 3.06
C SER A 46 8.86 -1.87 2.13
N PHE A 47 8.18 -2.89 2.67
CA PHE A 47 7.29 -3.75 1.88
C PHE A 47 5.99 -3.04 1.46
N GLY A 48 5.45 -2.17 2.32
CA GLY A 48 4.27 -1.36 1.99
C GLY A 48 4.49 -0.37 0.84
N LEU A 49 5.71 0.13 0.66
CA LEU A 49 6.05 1.10 -0.40
C LEU A 49 6.11 0.47 -1.80
N VAL A 50 6.29 -0.85 -1.90
CA VAL A 50 6.49 -1.56 -3.18
C VAL A 50 5.16 -1.86 -3.90
N LEU A 51 4.02 -1.75 -3.20
CA LEU A 51 2.71 -2.11 -3.75
C LEU A 51 1.99 -1.00 -4.54
N VAL A 52 2.56 0.22 -4.59
CA VAL A 52 2.00 1.29 -5.42
C VAL A 52 2.54 1.17 -6.85
N GLN A 53 2.06 0.15 -7.57
CA GLN A 53 2.20 0.09 -9.01
C GLN A 53 1.13 1.00 -9.61
N TYR A 54 1.49 2.27 -9.85
CA TYR A 54 0.69 3.13 -10.70
C TYR A 54 0.82 2.60 -12.13
N SER A 55 -0.23 1.94 -12.63
CA SER A 55 -0.39 1.72 -14.06
C SER A 55 -0.65 3.07 -14.70
N TRP A 56 0.42 3.78 -15.05
CA TRP A 56 0.32 4.89 -15.98
C TRP A 56 0.22 4.26 -17.36
N ALA A 57 -1.01 4.13 -17.86
CA ALA A 57 -1.19 4.08 -19.30
C ALA A 57 -0.38 5.26 -19.88
N THR A 58 0.41 5.00 -20.92
CA THR A 58 1.32 6.04 -21.42
C THR A 58 0.48 7.20 -21.95
N ASP A 59 0.71 8.40 -21.42
CA ASP A 59 0.01 9.60 -21.85
C ASP A 59 0.13 9.80 -23.38
N TRP A 60 -0.93 10.36 -23.97
CA TRP A 60 -0.99 10.70 -25.39
C TRP A 60 -1.21 12.21 -25.55
N PRO A 61 -0.26 13.07 -25.15
CA PRO A 61 -0.53 14.49 -24.93
C PRO A 61 -0.73 15.31 -26.21
N THR A 62 -0.36 14.79 -27.39
CA THR A 62 -0.41 15.53 -28.66
C THR A 62 -0.83 14.61 -29.81
N PHE A 63 -1.16 15.21 -30.96
CA PHE A 63 -1.32 14.49 -32.22
C PHE A 63 -0.12 13.55 -32.46
N ARG A 64 -0.43 12.26 -32.64
CA ARG A 64 0.52 11.15 -32.82
C ARG A 64 1.36 10.79 -31.58
N GLY A 65 0.90 11.12 -30.37
CA GLY A 65 1.52 10.70 -29.11
C GLY A 65 2.72 11.55 -28.72
N SER A 66 3.33 11.26 -27.56
CA SER A 66 4.45 12.04 -26.99
C SER A 66 5.56 12.30 -28.01
N ASP A 67 5.91 11.27 -28.78
CA ASP A 67 7.04 11.28 -29.71
C ASP A 67 6.59 11.63 -31.14
N ARG A 68 5.30 11.90 -31.34
CA ARG A 68 4.67 12.25 -32.62
C ARG A 68 4.83 11.19 -33.73
N THR A 69 5.07 9.94 -33.34
CA THR A 69 5.25 8.79 -34.24
C THR A 69 3.91 8.17 -34.65
N GLY A 70 2.88 8.29 -33.82
CA GLY A 70 1.57 7.67 -34.04
C GLY A 70 1.54 6.19 -33.68
N ILE A 71 2.51 5.71 -32.91
CA ILE A 71 2.62 4.32 -32.46
C ILE A 71 2.21 4.28 -30.99
N ALA A 72 1.19 3.48 -30.67
CA ALA A 72 0.82 3.19 -29.29
C ALA A 72 1.72 2.09 -28.72
N PRO A 73 2.28 2.25 -27.49
CA PRO A 73 3.16 1.25 -26.89
C PRO A 73 2.41 0.09 -26.23
N ASP A 74 1.07 0.14 -26.21
CA ASP A 74 0.23 -0.85 -25.54
C ASP A 74 0.44 -2.27 -26.11
N THR A 75 0.53 -3.23 -25.20
CA THR A 75 0.69 -4.66 -25.52
C THR A 75 -0.45 -5.46 -24.91
N ASN A 76 -0.57 -6.74 -25.26
CA ASN A 76 -1.65 -7.62 -24.80
C ASN A 76 -3.06 -7.09 -25.14
N LEU A 77 -3.18 -6.42 -26.28
CA LEU A 77 -4.47 -6.01 -26.83
C LEU A 77 -5.24 -7.24 -27.32
N LEU A 78 -6.57 -7.13 -27.33
CA LEU A 78 -7.43 -8.15 -27.92
C LEU A 78 -7.14 -8.27 -29.42
N GLU A 79 -6.88 -9.49 -29.89
CA GLU A 79 -6.72 -9.79 -31.32
C GLU A 79 -8.06 -9.76 -32.06
N ALA A 80 -9.15 -10.10 -31.37
CA ALA A 80 -10.51 -10.04 -31.88
C ALA A 80 -11.47 -9.53 -30.79
N TRP A 81 -12.49 -8.79 -31.21
CA TRP A 81 -13.56 -8.39 -30.31
C TRP A 81 -14.50 -9.56 -30.01
N PRO A 82 -15.10 -9.62 -28.80
CA PRO A 82 -16.22 -10.52 -28.54
C PRO A 82 -17.40 -10.25 -29.49
N GLU A 83 -18.31 -11.22 -29.69
CA GLU A 83 -19.50 -11.04 -30.53
C GLU A 83 -20.35 -9.83 -30.12
N ASP A 84 -20.53 -9.62 -28.81
CA ASP A 84 -21.27 -8.48 -28.26
C ASP A 84 -20.43 -7.18 -28.21
N GLY A 85 -19.17 -7.23 -28.62
CA GLY A 85 -18.21 -6.13 -28.55
C GLY A 85 -17.61 -5.90 -27.16
N PRO A 86 -16.65 -4.97 -27.03
CA PRO A 86 -16.10 -4.58 -25.75
C PRO A 86 -17.16 -3.82 -24.91
N LYS A 87 -17.12 -4.02 -23.60
CA LYS A 87 -18.00 -3.30 -22.66
C LYS A 87 -17.76 -1.79 -22.77
N LEU A 88 -18.82 -1.02 -23.03
CA LEU A 88 -18.77 0.44 -22.97
C LEU A 88 -18.53 0.90 -21.52
N VAL A 89 -17.38 1.52 -21.27
CA VAL A 89 -17.02 2.03 -19.94
C VAL A 89 -17.62 3.40 -19.68
N TRP A 90 -17.60 4.29 -20.67
CA TRP A 90 -18.13 5.65 -20.56
C TRP A 90 -18.49 6.21 -21.93
N ARG A 91 -19.37 7.23 -21.93
CA ARG A 91 -19.73 7.99 -23.13
C ARG A 91 -20.00 9.43 -22.74
N SER A 92 -19.46 10.38 -23.51
CA SER A 92 -19.77 11.81 -23.42
C SER A 92 -20.45 12.27 -24.70
N LYS A 93 -21.22 13.36 -24.61
CA LYS A 93 -21.98 13.98 -25.70
C LYS A 93 -21.80 15.50 -25.67
N GLY A 94 -22.19 16.15 -26.75
CA GLY A 94 -22.31 17.61 -26.85
C GLY A 94 -21.07 18.34 -27.33
N ALA A 95 -19.98 17.66 -27.68
CA ALA A 95 -18.83 18.34 -28.27
C ALA A 95 -19.08 18.86 -29.71
N GLY A 96 -20.23 18.56 -30.31
CA GLY A 96 -20.50 18.82 -31.71
C GLY A 96 -19.70 17.89 -32.63
N ARG A 97 -19.49 18.33 -33.87
CA ARG A 97 -18.69 17.61 -34.88
C ARG A 97 -17.21 17.90 -34.64
N GLY A 98 -16.43 16.85 -34.46
CA GLY A 98 -14.99 16.93 -34.25
C GLY A 98 -14.21 16.19 -35.34
N TYR A 99 -13.13 16.80 -35.82
CA TYR A 99 -12.14 16.18 -36.72
C TYR A 99 -10.77 16.04 -36.05
N ALA A 100 -10.66 16.46 -34.78
CA ALA A 100 -9.44 16.39 -34.01
C ALA A 100 -9.20 14.97 -33.46
N SER A 101 -7.94 14.59 -33.33
CA SER A 101 -7.57 13.42 -32.54
C SER A 101 -7.84 13.68 -31.04
N LEU A 102 -7.73 12.63 -30.23
CA LEU A 102 -7.74 12.74 -28.78
C LEU A 102 -6.33 13.09 -28.26
N ALA A 103 -6.28 13.85 -27.18
CA ALA A 103 -5.11 14.00 -26.33
C ALA A 103 -5.44 13.51 -24.92
N LEU A 104 -4.56 12.70 -24.33
CA LEU A 104 -4.77 12.06 -23.03
C LEU A 104 -3.60 12.39 -22.11
N VAL A 105 -3.88 12.85 -20.90
CA VAL A 105 -2.88 13.11 -19.85
C VAL A 105 -3.48 12.71 -18.51
N GLY A 106 -2.88 11.73 -17.84
CA GLY A 106 -3.38 11.18 -16.58
C GLY A 106 -4.81 10.65 -16.72
N ASP A 107 -5.73 11.22 -15.95
CA ASP A 107 -7.15 10.84 -15.90
C ASP A 107 -8.05 11.67 -16.84
N ARG A 108 -7.47 12.46 -17.73
CA ARG A 108 -8.19 13.42 -18.58
C ARG A 108 -8.05 13.12 -20.06
N ILE A 109 -9.15 13.32 -20.77
CA ILE A 109 -9.24 13.22 -22.22
C ILE A 109 -9.67 14.58 -22.77
N PHE A 110 -8.90 15.07 -23.73
CA PHE A 110 -9.14 16.32 -24.43
C PHE A 110 -9.42 16.04 -25.91
N THR A 111 -10.39 16.77 -26.45
CA THR A 111 -10.73 16.74 -27.87
C THR A 111 -11.33 18.09 -28.26
N LEU A 112 -11.53 18.31 -29.56
CA LEU A 112 -12.17 19.50 -30.09
C LEU A 112 -13.34 19.10 -30.98
N GLY A 113 -14.42 19.86 -30.85
CA GLY A 113 -15.51 19.87 -31.81
C GLY A 113 -16.09 21.27 -31.96
N ASP A 114 -17.02 21.42 -32.89
CA ASP A 114 -17.61 22.70 -33.27
C ASP A 114 -18.75 23.17 -32.35
N GLY A 115 -19.08 22.43 -31.29
CA GLY A 115 -20.14 22.74 -30.34
C GLY A 115 -19.67 22.76 -28.88
N PRO A 116 -20.31 23.56 -28.00
CA PRO A 116 -20.06 23.50 -26.56
C PRO A 116 -20.62 22.20 -25.98
N SER A 117 -19.94 21.57 -25.02
CA SER A 117 -20.29 20.25 -24.44
C SER A 117 -21.70 20.09 -23.87
N THR A 118 -22.46 21.18 -23.76
CA THR A 118 -23.87 21.22 -23.33
C THR A 118 -24.87 21.21 -24.49
N ALA A 119 -24.43 21.33 -25.74
CA ALA A 119 -25.27 21.26 -26.92
C ALA A 119 -25.72 19.80 -27.19
N SER A 120 -26.87 19.63 -27.85
CA SER A 120 -27.28 18.32 -28.34
C SER A 120 -26.47 17.94 -29.58
N ASP A 121 -26.04 16.68 -29.66
CA ASP A 121 -25.47 16.13 -30.89
C ASP A 121 -26.55 16.19 -32.00
N ALA A 122 -26.25 16.84 -33.12
CA ALA A 122 -27.16 17.04 -34.26
C ALA A 122 -27.07 15.90 -35.29
#